data_AF-A0A4Q1RF87-F1
#
_entry.id   AF-A0A4Q1RF87-F1
#
_cell.length_a   1.000
_cell.length_b   1.000
_cell.length_c   1.000
_cell.angle_alpha   90.00
_cell.angle_beta   90.00
_cell.angle_gamma   90.00
#
_symmetry.space_group_name_H-M   'P 1'
#
loop_
_entity.id
_entity.type
_entity.pdbx_description
1 polymer ?
#
loop_
_entity_poly.entity_id
_entity_poly.type
_entity_poly.pdbx_seq_one_letter_code
_entity_poly.pdbx_strand_id
1 'polypeptide(L)'
;MAHGTSRPPAEISQAIAKIASINTTQRQKKLSCRPMLEFIALLYTYNLIVSDKVKHHRTLELEDLFFNRMLQKGGFFLKNELIKSNYEFACKVIDFLF
;
A
#
# COMPACT_ATOMS: atom_id res chain seq x y z
N MET A 1 16.11 -13.19 7.40
CA MET A 1 15.65 -12.41 6.22
C MET A 1 16.12 -10.98 6.43
N ALA A 2 16.84 -10.39 5.49
CA ALA A 2 17.38 -9.03 5.64
C ALA A 2 16.24 -8.04 5.93
N HIS A 3 16.39 -7.24 7.00
CA HIS A 3 15.47 -6.15 7.28
C HIS A 3 15.68 -5.05 6.24
N GLY A 4 14.57 -4.51 5.71
CA GLY A 4 14.64 -3.31 4.89
C GLY A 4 15.23 -2.15 5.70
N THR A 5 16.09 -1.36 5.08
CA THR A 5 16.84 -0.27 5.73
C THR A 5 16.24 1.11 5.45
N SER A 6 15.20 1.18 4.63
CA SER A 6 14.53 2.43 4.32
C SER A 6 13.86 3.00 5.56
N ARG A 7 13.88 4.33 5.67
CA ARG A 7 13.20 5.06 6.74
C ARG A 7 12.09 5.89 6.12
N PRO A 8 10.81 5.62 6.42
CA PRO A 8 9.73 6.44 5.92
C PRO A 8 9.81 7.86 6.48
N PRO A 9 9.49 8.89 5.69
CA PRO A 9 9.18 10.21 6.23
C PRO A 9 8.11 10.13 7.32
N ALA A 10 8.22 10.99 8.34
CA ALA A 10 7.32 10.98 9.48
C ALA A 10 5.85 11.14 9.07
N GLU A 11 5.59 12.03 8.10
CA GLU A 11 4.25 12.30 7.55
C GLU A 11 3.60 11.04 6.97
N ILE A 12 4.32 10.28 6.15
CA ILE A 12 3.81 9.01 5.58
C ILE A 12 3.56 8.00 6.71
N SER A 13 4.50 7.83 7.63
CA SER A 13 4.33 6.89 8.74
C SER A 13 3.12 7.24 9.62
N GLN A 14 2.90 8.53 9.88
CA GLN A 14 1.77 9.03 10.65
C GLN A 14 0.45 8.91 9.89
N ALA A 15 0.44 9.16 8.57
CA ALA A 15 -0.74 8.96 7.73
C ALA A 15 -1.19 7.50 7.77
N ILE A 16 -0.26 6.55 7.56
CA ILE A 16 -0.55 5.11 7.58
C ILE A 16 -0.91 4.62 8.99
N ALA A 17 -0.45 5.29 10.06
CA ALA A 17 -0.85 4.97 11.42
C ALA A 17 -2.34 5.17 11.71
N LYS A 18 -3.07 5.92 10.87
CA LYS A 18 -4.52 6.15 11.00
C LYS A 18 -5.36 4.95 10.55
N ILE A 19 -4.74 3.99 9.85
CA ILE A 19 -5.42 2.78 9.36
C ILE A 19 -5.54 1.79 10.52
N ALA A 20 -6.75 1.67 11.10
CA ALA A 20 -6.99 0.86 12.30
C ALA A 20 -6.58 -0.62 12.15
N SER A 21 -6.63 -1.17 10.94
CA SER A 21 -6.27 -2.55 10.64
C SER A 21 -4.76 -2.80 10.47
N ILE A 22 -3.92 -1.76 10.62
CA ILE A 22 -2.45 -1.81 10.52
C ILE A 22 -1.84 -1.48 11.89
N ASN A 23 -1.18 -2.46 12.50
CA ASN A 23 -0.45 -2.22 13.75
C ASN A 23 0.94 -1.61 13.52
N THR A 24 1.53 -1.07 14.59
CA THR A 24 2.85 -0.40 14.55
C THR A 24 3.96 -1.28 14.00
N THR A 25 4.04 -2.54 14.39
CA THR A 25 5.08 -3.48 13.93
C THR A 25 4.93 -3.78 12.45
N GLN A 26 3.71 -4.02 11.98
CA GLN A 26 3.41 -4.23 10.55
C GLN A 26 3.80 -2.99 9.75
N ARG A 27 3.40 -1.79 10.20
CA ARG A 27 3.75 -0.52 9.56
C ARG A 27 5.27 -0.36 9.46
N GLN A 28 6.00 -0.50 10.56
CA GLN A 28 7.47 -0.38 10.57
C GLN A 28 8.14 -1.37 9.62
N LYS A 29 7.72 -2.64 9.65
CA LYS A 29 8.29 -3.68 8.80
C LYS A 29 8.00 -3.47 7.31
N LYS A 30 6.79 -3.01 6.97
CA LYS A 30 6.36 -2.83 5.58
C LYS A 30 6.96 -1.56 4.98
N LEU A 31 6.97 -0.46 5.74
CA LEU A 31 7.55 0.81 5.28
C LEU A 31 9.08 0.84 5.30
N SER A 32 9.75 -0.13 5.92
CA SER A 32 11.21 -0.26 5.80
C SER A 32 11.65 -0.95 4.50
N CYS A 33 10.72 -1.60 3.79
CA CYS A 33 10.94 -2.18 2.47
C CYS A 33 10.84 -1.07 1.40
N ARG A 34 11.93 -0.82 0.67
CA ARG A 34 12.03 0.31 -0.27
C ARG A 34 10.91 0.34 -1.34
N PRO A 35 10.61 -0.75 -2.08
CA PRO A 35 9.54 -0.71 -3.08
C PRO A 35 8.16 -0.41 -2.48
N MET A 36 7.88 -0.95 -1.28
CA MET A 36 6.61 -0.69 -0.60
C MET A 36 6.55 0.77 -0.14
N LEU A 37 7.63 1.31 0.42
CA LEU A 37 7.70 2.71 0.81
C LEU A 37 7.48 3.65 -0.38
N GLU A 38 8.19 3.43 -1.48
CA GLU A 38 8.08 4.27 -2.68
C GLU A 38 6.67 4.21 -3.27
N PHE A 39 6.06 3.02 -3.31
CA PHE A 39 4.67 2.85 -3.75
C PHE A 39 3.67 3.61 -2.84
N ILE A 40 3.77 3.46 -1.52
CA ILE A 40 2.89 4.18 -0.58
C ILE A 40 3.12 5.69 -0.62
N ALA A 41 4.36 6.14 -0.76
CA ALA A 41 4.68 7.56 -0.91
C ALA A 41 4.02 8.15 -2.16
N LEU A 42 4.03 7.41 -3.27
CA LEU A 42 3.36 7.80 -4.51
C LEU A 42 1.85 7.94 -4.29
N LEU A 43 1.19 6.92 -3.70
CA LEU A 43 -0.25 6.96 -3.44
C LEU A 43 -0.63 8.14 -2.52
N TYR A 44 0.11 8.32 -1.42
CA TYR A 44 -0.11 9.41 -0.48
C TYR A 44 0.04 10.77 -1.15
N THR A 45 1.12 10.97 -1.90
CA THR A 45 1.39 12.24 -2.60
C THR A 45 0.32 12.52 -3.64
N TYR A 46 -0.07 11.51 -4.43
CA TYR A 46 -1.11 11.64 -5.43
C TYR A 46 -2.46 12.02 -4.82
N ASN A 47 -2.84 11.38 -3.70
CA ASN A 47 -4.06 11.71 -2.97
C ASN A 47 -4.07 13.15 -2.45
N LEU A 48 -2.91 13.65 -2.01
CA LEU A 48 -2.74 14.99 -1.46
C LEU A 48 -2.81 16.09 -2.53
N ILE A 49 -2.20 15.88 -3.71
CA ILE A 49 -2.00 16.94 -4.69
C ILE A 49 -3.05 16.94 -5.82
N VAL A 50 -3.64 15.80 -6.14
CA VAL A 50 -4.57 15.67 -7.27
C VAL A 50 -6.00 15.85 -6.81
N SER A 51 -6.73 16.74 -7.47
CA SER A 51 -8.14 16.97 -7.18
C SER A 51 -9.00 15.74 -7.48
N ASP A 52 -10.06 15.53 -6.70
CA ASP A 52 -10.93 14.34 -6.79
C ASP A 52 -11.45 14.09 -8.21
N LYS A 53 -11.83 15.15 -8.92
CA LYS A 53 -12.28 15.07 -10.32
C LYS A 53 -11.22 14.47 -11.25
N VAL A 54 -9.95 14.83 -11.05
CA VAL A 54 -8.85 14.40 -11.92
C VAL A 54 -8.37 12.99 -11.56
N LYS A 55 -8.36 12.63 -10.26
CA LYS A 55 -7.93 11.29 -9.83
C LYS A 55 -9.00 10.20 -9.96
N HIS A 56 -10.29 10.54 -10.12
CA HIS A 56 -11.39 9.56 -10.13
C HIS A 56 -11.15 8.34 -11.04
N HIS A 57 -10.89 8.55 -12.33
CA HIS A 57 -10.64 7.43 -13.26
C HIS A 57 -9.39 6.63 -12.90
N ARG A 58 -8.35 7.30 -12.39
CA ARG A 58 -7.11 6.64 -11.98
C ARG A 58 -7.29 5.79 -10.74
N THR A 59 -8.13 6.24 -9.79
CA THR A 59 -8.54 5.45 -8.64
C THR A 59 -9.28 4.19 -9.07
N LEU A 60 -10.24 4.29 -9.99
CA LEU A 60 -10.96 3.12 -10.51
C LEU A 60 -10.02 2.11 -11.18
N GLU A 61 -9.04 2.58 -11.97
CA GLU A 61 -8.01 1.72 -12.57
C GLU A 61 -7.13 1.03 -11.52
N LEU A 62 -6.78 1.75 -10.44
CA LEU A 62 -5.98 1.22 -9.35
C LEU A 62 -6.75 0.16 -8.57
N GLU A 63 -8.02 0.42 -8.27
CA GLU A 63 -8.91 -0.52 -7.59
C GLU A 63 -9.12 -1.78 -8.43
N ASP A 64 -9.43 -1.66 -9.73
CA ASP A 64 -9.55 -2.81 -10.62
C ASP A 64 -8.25 -3.62 -10.69
N LEU A 65 -7.09 -2.96 -10.72
CA LEU A 65 -5.81 -3.66 -10.71
C LEU A 65 -5.63 -4.51 -9.45
N PHE A 66 -5.81 -3.91 -8.28
CA PHE A 66 -5.51 -4.58 -7.01
C PHE A 66 -6.62 -5.55 -6.61
N PHE A 67 -7.89 -5.15 -6.67
CA PHE A 67 -9.02 -5.92 -6.14
C PHE A 67 -9.68 -6.85 -7.16
N ASN A 68 -9.32 -6.77 -8.44
CA ASN A 68 -9.82 -7.70 -9.46
C ASN A 68 -8.67 -8.41 -10.18
N ARG A 69 -7.88 -7.70 -11.00
CA ARG A 69 -6.90 -8.32 -11.91
C ARG A 69 -5.82 -9.12 -11.19
N MET A 70 -5.26 -8.61 -10.09
CA MET A 70 -4.26 -9.33 -9.31
C MET A 70 -4.82 -10.58 -8.61
N LEU A 71 -6.10 -10.57 -8.22
CA LEU A 71 -6.75 -11.70 -7.57
C LEU A 71 -7.03 -12.87 -8.52
N GLN A 72 -7.21 -12.62 -9.83
CA GLN A 72 -7.44 -13.67 -10.83
C GLN A 72 -6.36 -14.76 -10.84
N LYS A 73 -5.14 -14.43 -10.43
CA LYS A 73 -4.00 -15.35 -10.29
C LYS A 73 -3.53 -15.50 -8.85
N GLY A 74 -4.31 -15.04 -7.87
CA GLY A 74 -3.96 -15.07 -6.45
C GLY A 74 -3.66 -16.48 -5.92
N GLY A 75 -4.30 -17.51 -6.49
CA GLY A 75 -4.07 -18.92 -6.17
C GLY A 75 -2.60 -19.36 -6.24
N PHE A 76 -1.82 -18.82 -7.19
CA PHE A 76 -0.39 -19.14 -7.35
C PHE A 76 0.46 -18.63 -6.18
N PHE A 77 0.00 -17.59 -5.49
CA PHE A 77 0.75 -16.91 -4.43
C PHE A 77 0.24 -17.21 -3.02
N LEU A 78 -0.82 -18.03 -2.87
CA LEU A 78 -1.45 -18.32 -1.58
C LEU A 78 -0.46 -18.86 -0.52
N LYS A 79 0.53 -19.64 -0.94
CA LYS A 79 1.56 -20.20 -0.04
C LYS A 79 2.76 -19.27 0.17
N ASN A 80 2.82 -18.13 -0.53
CA ASN A 80 3.89 -17.16 -0.40
C ASN A 80 3.45 -16.02 0.54
N GLU A 81 3.70 -16.20 1.83
CA GLU A 81 3.34 -15.23 2.88
C GLU A 81 3.99 -13.85 2.68
N LEU A 82 5.15 -13.77 2.03
CA LEU A 82 5.77 -12.49 1.72
C LEU A 82 4.93 -11.70 0.71
N ILE A 83 4.52 -12.35 -0.39
CA ILE A 83 3.68 -11.70 -1.42
C ILE A 83 2.32 -11.37 -0.84
N LYS A 84 1.66 -12.34 -0.21
CA LYS A 84 0.34 -12.18 0.39
C LYS A 84 0.29 -11.02 1.38
N SER A 85 1.18 -11.00 2.38
CA SER A 85 1.17 -9.94 3.39
C SER A 85 1.56 -8.57 2.86
N ASN A 86 2.29 -8.47 1.73
CA ASN A 86 2.60 -7.19 1.08
C ASN A 86 1.39 -6.70 0.27
N TYR A 87 0.73 -7.59 -0.46
CA TYR A 87 -0.49 -7.28 -1.20
C TYR A 87 -1.61 -6.83 -0.26
N GLU A 88 -1.87 -7.55 0.84
CA GLU A 88 -2.88 -7.17 1.84
C GLU A 88 -2.58 -5.80 2.46
N PHE A 89 -1.29 -5.51 2.72
CA PHE A 89 -0.89 -4.20 3.23
C PHE A 89 -1.15 -3.10 2.20
N ALA A 90 -0.83 -3.33 0.92
CA ALA A 90 -1.11 -2.37 -0.15
C ALA A 90 -2.62 -2.11 -0.30
N CYS A 91 -3.45 -3.16 -0.28
CA CYS A 91 -4.92 -3.03 -0.35
C CYS A 91 -5.46 -2.15 0.78
N LYS A 92 -5.05 -2.42 2.02
CA LYS A 92 -5.45 -1.60 3.19
C LYS A 92 -5.10 -0.13 3.05
N VAL A 93 -3.99 0.19 2.39
CA VAL A 93 -3.59 1.58 2.15
C VAL A 93 -4.38 2.20 1.01
N ILE A 94 -4.66 1.45 -0.06
CA ILE A 94 -5.50 1.91 -1.17
C ILE A 94 -6.91 2.22 -0.66
N ASP A 95 -7.55 1.29 0.05
CA ASP A 95 -8.90 1.43 0.64
C ASP A 95 -9.02 2.62 1.62
N PHE A 96 -7.90 3.06 2.20
CA PHE A 96 -7.90 4.19 3.13
C PHE A 96 -7.71 5.54 2.43
N LEU A 97 -6.93 5.57 1.35
CA LEU A 97 -6.57 6.80 0.66
C LEU A 97 -7.57 7.21 -0.42
N PHE A 98 -8.28 6.24 -1.00
CA PHE A 98 -9.19 6.42 -2.11
C PHE A 98 -10.53 5.78 -1.82
#